data_AF-A0A9P4YB88-F1
#
_entry.id   AF-A0A9P4YB88-F1
#
_cell.length_a   1.000
_cell.length_b   1.000
_cell.length_c   1.000
_cell.angle_alpha   90.00
_cell.angle_beta   90.00
_cell.angle_gamma   90.00
#
_symmetry.space_group_name_H-M   'P 1'
#
loop_
_entity.id
_entity.type
_entity.pdbx_description
1 polymer ?
#
loop_
_entity_poly.entity_id
_entity_poly.type
_entity_poly.pdbx_seq_one_letter_code
_entity_poly.pdbx_strand_id
1 'polypeptide(L)'
;ADGAAIVDAISAIQNATLALASTVGDWDGNILSSIPIVLDSTTLLNTINQGTATAQASANLTDLEAFTVGVDTLDLVTDVNTTLTTLIAAKPDFDRDLLTAVVLLNLEQEKSASASFSDAIISKLPSTIVSTGQTLAAEITASFDQAIDIFS
;
A
#
# COMPACT_ATOMS: atom_id res chain seq x y z
N ALA A 1 7.34 -15.02 13.79
CA ALA A 1 7.74 -13.70 13.28
C ALA A 1 7.80 -12.73 14.46
N ASP A 2 8.48 -11.60 14.32
CA ASP A 2 8.73 -10.58 15.36
C ASP A 2 8.66 -9.17 14.75
N GLY A 3 9.05 -8.13 15.49
CA GLY A 3 9.04 -6.76 14.97
C GLY A 3 9.91 -6.59 13.73
N ALA A 4 11.07 -7.26 13.66
CA ALA A 4 11.94 -7.19 12.48
C ALA A 4 11.27 -7.79 11.24
N ALA A 5 10.53 -8.90 11.39
CA ALA A 5 9.77 -9.48 10.29
C ALA A 5 8.65 -8.55 9.78
N ILE A 6 8.04 -7.74 10.65
CA ILE A 6 7.06 -6.72 10.23
C ILE A 6 7.77 -5.58 9.48
N VAL A 7 8.93 -5.14 9.95
CA VAL A 7 9.77 -4.13 9.26
C VAL A 7 10.16 -4.60 7.86
N ASP A 8 10.60 -5.85 7.71
CA ASP A 8 10.91 -6.45 6.42
C ASP A 8 9.68 -6.48 5.49
N ALA A 9 8.50 -6.79 6.05
CA ALA A 9 7.25 -6.75 5.30
C ALA A 9 6.88 -5.34 4.84
N ILE A 10 7.02 -4.32 5.71
CA ILE A 10 6.79 -2.91 5.35
C ILE A 10 7.75 -2.51 4.22
N SER A 11 9.03 -2.83 4.35
CA SER A 11 10.05 -2.53 3.34
C SER A 11 9.74 -3.20 1.99
N ALA A 12 9.25 -4.45 2.01
CA ALA A 12 8.84 -5.14 0.78
C ALA A 12 7.62 -4.46 0.12
N ILE A 13 6.65 -4.02 0.92
CA ILE A 13 5.46 -3.29 0.43
C ILE A 13 5.90 -1.94 -0.17
N GLN A 14 6.73 -1.16 0.52
CA GLN A 14 7.28 0.11 0.02
C GLN A 14 7.95 -0.07 -1.35
N ASN A 15 8.82 -1.08 -1.48
CA ASN A 15 9.49 -1.37 -2.75
C ASN A 15 8.50 -1.72 -3.87
N ALA A 16 7.47 -2.52 -3.59
CA ALA A 16 6.44 -2.86 -4.56
C ALA A 16 5.58 -1.64 -4.94
N THR A 17 5.25 -0.78 -3.97
CA THR A 17 4.52 0.48 -4.16
C THR A 17 5.31 1.44 -5.06
N LEU A 18 6.60 1.63 -4.79
CA LEU A 18 7.49 2.48 -5.61
C LEU A 18 7.72 1.90 -7.01
N ALA A 19 7.81 0.57 -7.16
CA ALA A 19 7.91 -0.07 -8.46
C ALA A 19 6.67 0.22 -9.32
N LEU A 20 5.48 0.04 -8.75
CA LEU A 20 4.22 0.40 -9.42
C LEU A 20 4.20 1.88 -9.83
N ALA A 21 4.58 2.79 -8.92
CA ALA A 21 4.65 4.21 -9.22
C ALA A 21 5.62 4.53 -10.38
N SER A 22 6.81 3.93 -10.38
CA SER A 22 7.79 4.11 -11.46
C SER A 22 7.24 3.61 -12.79
N THR A 23 6.66 2.41 -12.81
CA THR A 23 6.11 1.80 -14.03
C THR A 23 4.98 2.64 -14.61
N VAL A 24 4.10 3.20 -13.77
CA VAL A 24 3.04 4.11 -14.23
C VAL A 24 3.62 5.45 -14.70
N GLY A 25 4.60 6.00 -13.99
CA GLY A 25 5.23 7.28 -14.34
C GLY A 25 6.04 7.23 -15.63
N ASP A 26 6.65 6.08 -15.94
CA ASP A 26 7.44 5.84 -17.16
C ASP A 26 6.59 5.33 -18.33
N TRP A 27 5.31 5.05 -18.10
CA TRP A 27 4.42 4.52 -19.11
C TRP A 27 4.16 5.54 -20.22
N ASP A 28 4.33 5.12 -21.47
CA ASP A 28 4.12 5.95 -22.67
C ASP A 28 2.65 6.10 -23.07
N GLY A 29 1.74 5.51 -22.28
CA GLY A 29 0.32 5.50 -22.57
C GLY A 29 -0.08 4.49 -23.64
N ASN A 30 0.77 3.54 -24.02
CA ASN A 30 0.38 2.50 -24.96
C ASN A 30 -0.26 1.30 -24.22
N ILE A 31 -1.43 0.86 -24.68
CA ILE A 31 -2.13 -0.27 -24.03
C ILE A 31 -1.28 -1.54 -23.93
N LEU A 32 -0.38 -1.81 -24.88
CA LEU A 32 0.51 -2.98 -24.84
C LEU A 32 1.63 -2.85 -23.81
N SER A 33 2.04 -1.61 -23.49
CA SER A 33 3.03 -1.32 -22.44
C SER A 33 2.39 -1.15 -21.06
N SER A 34 1.07 -1.36 -20.92
CA SER A 34 0.38 -1.36 -19.61
C SER A 34 0.48 -2.70 -18.86
N ILE A 35 0.92 -3.77 -19.52
CA ILE A 35 1.08 -5.10 -18.90
C ILE A 35 1.95 -5.06 -17.63
N PRO A 36 3.12 -4.38 -17.61
CA PRO A 36 3.90 -4.21 -16.39
C PRO A 36 3.14 -3.57 -15.23
N ILE A 37 2.24 -2.60 -15.48
CA ILE A 37 1.42 -1.96 -14.44
C ILE A 37 0.54 -3.00 -13.73
N VAL A 38 -0.10 -3.89 -14.49
CA VAL A 38 -0.94 -4.96 -13.93
C VAL A 38 -0.12 -5.96 -13.12
N LEU A 39 1.09 -6.29 -13.59
CA LEU A 39 2.01 -7.19 -12.88
C LEU A 39 2.49 -6.58 -11.56
N ASP A 40 2.85 -5.29 -11.56
CA ASP A 40 3.31 -4.59 -10.37
C ASP A 40 2.19 -4.43 -9.35
N SER A 41 0.97 -4.07 -9.77
CA SER A 41 -0.20 -4.01 -8.88
C SER A 41 -0.54 -5.40 -8.29
N THR A 42 -0.48 -6.47 -9.10
CA THR A 42 -0.65 -7.84 -8.59
C THR A 42 0.44 -8.22 -7.59
N THR A 43 1.68 -7.77 -7.83
CA THR A 43 2.81 -8.01 -6.94
C THR A 43 2.65 -7.24 -5.64
N LEU A 44 2.22 -5.98 -5.68
CA LEU A 44 1.89 -5.16 -4.52
C LEU A 44 0.81 -5.83 -3.68
N LEU A 45 -0.32 -6.21 -4.28
CA LEU A 45 -1.42 -6.88 -3.57
C LEU A 45 -0.96 -8.18 -2.88
N ASN A 46 -0.19 -9.02 -3.58
CA ASN A 46 0.38 -10.24 -3.01
C ASN A 46 1.37 -9.95 -1.87
N THR A 47 2.15 -8.87 -1.98
CA THR A 47 3.12 -8.47 -0.97
C THR A 47 2.42 -7.97 0.29
N ILE A 48 1.34 -7.19 0.15
CA ILE A 48 0.50 -6.75 1.29
C ILE A 48 -0.14 -7.95 1.99
N ASN A 49 -0.66 -8.92 1.24
CA ASN A 49 -1.26 -10.13 1.81
C ASN A 49 -0.23 -10.99 2.56
N GLN A 50 0.99 -11.13 2.01
CA GLN A 50 2.09 -11.80 2.71
C GLN A 50 2.52 -11.04 3.97
N GLY A 51 2.64 -9.72 3.89
CA GLY A 51 2.91 -8.87 5.05
C GLY A 51 1.86 -9.00 6.15
N THR A 52 0.58 -9.10 5.76
CA THR A 52 -0.53 -9.37 6.69
C THR A 52 -0.36 -10.69 7.42
N ALA A 53 -0.05 -11.78 6.70
CA ALA A 53 0.21 -13.08 7.31
C ALA A 53 1.41 -13.04 8.26
N THR A 54 2.49 -12.34 7.88
CA THR A 54 3.67 -12.13 8.73
C THR A 54 3.33 -11.36 10.00
N ALA A 55 2.59 -10.25 9.89
CA ALA A 55 2.16 -9.47 11.04
C ALA A 55 1.27 -10.29 11.97
N GLN A 56 0.28 -11.02 11.45
CA GLN A 56 -0.58 -11.90 12.24
C GLN A 56 0.20 -13.00 13.00
N ALA A 57 1.21 -13.59 12.35
CA ALA A 57 2.10 -14.60 12.93
C ALA A 57 3.19 -14.02 13.84
N SER A 58 3.26 -12.70 13.99
CA SER A 58 4.24 -12.04 14.86
C SER A 58 3.79 -12.00 16.31
N ALA A 59 4.76 -12.01 17.22
CA ALA A 59 4.53 -11.72 18.63
C ALA A 59 4.07 -10.25 18.81
N ASN A 60 3.52 -9.94 19.99
CA ASN A 60 3.27 -8.54 20.36
C ASN A 60 4.60 -7.80 20.41
N LEU A 61 4.60 -6.58 19.90
CA LEU A 61 5.78 -5.74 19.80
C LEU A 61 6.17 -5.19 21.17
N THR A 62 7.48 -5.11 21.40
CA THR A 62 8.03 -4.26 22.46
C THR A 62 7.89 -2.78 22.08
N ASP A 63 8.01 -1.87 23.04
CA ASP A 63 7.94 -0.43 22.78
C ASP A 63 8.98 0.02 21.72
N LEU A 64 10.18 -0.57 21.75
CA LEU A 64 11.25 -0.24 20.79
C LEU A 64 10.90 -0.75 19.38
N GLU A 65 10.46 -2.00 19.24
CA GLU A 65 10.04 -2.52 17.94
C GLU A 65 8.86 -1.74 17.37
N ALA A 66 7.90 -1.39 18.22
CA ALA A 66 6.73 -0.64 17.82
C ALA A 66 7.06 0.79 17.38
N PHE A 67 8.07 1.41 18.00
CA PHE A 67 8.61 2.68 17.52
C PHE A 67 9.22 2.54 16.11
N THR A 68 10.06 1.52 15.88
CA THR A 68 10.65 1.27 14.55
C THR A 68 9.59 1.03 13.49
N VAL A 69 8.62 0.14 13.76
CA VAL A 69 7.48 -0.12 12.87
C VAL A 69 6.69 1.16 12.58
N GLY A 70 6.53 2.04 13.57
CA GLY A 70 5.86 3.32 13.40
C GLY A 70 6.60 4.28 12.46
N VAL A 71 7.94 4.33 12.53
CA VAL A 71 8.76 5.13 11.60
C VAL A 71 8.64 4.60 10.18
N ASP A 72 8.78 3.30 9.98
CA ASP A 72 8.70 2.72 8.63
C ASP A 72 7.27 2.85 8.05
N THR A 73 6.25 2.83 8.90
CA THR A 73 4.86 3.07 8.47
C THR A 73 4.65 4.52 8.00
N LEU A 74 5.29 5.51 8.64
CA LEU A 74 5.23 6.91 8.18
C LEU A 74 5.85 7.09 6.79
N ASP A 75 6.96 6.41 6.53
CA ASP A 75 7.59 6.42 5.21
C ASP A 75 6.67 5.74 4.18
N LEU A 76 6.05 4.60 4.55
CA LEU A 76 5.07 3.92 3.70
C LEU A 76 3.86 4.80 3.38
N VAL A 77 3.34 5.60 4.33
CA VAL A 77 2.25 6.57 4.06
C VAL A 77 2.68 7.55 2.95
N THR A 78 3.93 8.05 3.01
CA THR A 78 4.46 8.97 2.01
C THR A 78 4.56 8.32 0.62
N ASP A 79 5.03 7.07 0.56
CA ASP A 79 5.17 6.31 -0.69
C ASP A 79 3.80 5.98 -1.31
N VAL A 80 2.83 5.57 -0.49
CA VAL A 80 1.45 5.33 -0.94
C VAL A 80 0.84 6.60 -1.52
N ASN A 81 0.96 7.74 -0.83
CA ASN A 81 0.43 9.02 -1.30
C ASN A 81 1.04 9.44 -2.64
N THR A 82 2.35 9.26 -2.77
CA THR A 82 3.08 9.54 -4.03
C THR A 82 2.59 8.64 -5.16
N THR A 83 2.45 7.34 -4.89
CA THR A 83 2.01 6.35 -5.89
C THR A 83 0.59 6.61 -6.36
N LEU A 84 -0.34 6.88 -5.44
CA LEU A 84 -1.72 7.20 -5.77
C LEU A 84 -1.83 8.51 -6.55
N THR A 85 -1.01 9.51 -6.22
CA THR A 85 -0.91 10.75 -6.99
C THR A 85 -0.45 10.49 -8.43
N THR A 86 0.57 9.63 -8.62
CA THR A 86 1.04 9.23 -9.95
C THR A 86 -0.05 8.50 -10.75
N LEU A 87 -0.78 7.58 -10.12
CA LEU A 87 -1.92 6.90 -10.74
C LEU A 87 -3.01 7.88 -11.17
N ILE A 88 -3.40 8.81 -10.29
CA ILE A 88 -4.37 9.87 -10.61
C ILE A 88 -3.92 10.70 -11.80
N ALA A 89 -2.64 11.08 -11.85
CA ALA A 89 -2.10 11.87 -12.97
C ALA A 89 -2.15 11.11 -14.30
N ALA A 90 -1.97 9.79 -14.28
CA ALA A 90 -2.06 8.91 -15.45
C ALA A 90 -3.49 8.52 -15.86
N LYS A 91 -4.52 8.95 -15.10
CA LYS A 91 -5.92 8.63 -15.41
C LYS A 91 -6.33 8.92 -16.87
N PRO A 92 -5.98 10.05 -17.51
CA PRO A 92 -6.35 10.29 -18.91
C PRO A 92 -5.84 9.22 -19.88
N ASP A 93 -4.68 8.64 -19.61
CA ASP A 93 -4.10 7.56 -20.42
C ASP A 93 -4.82 6.23 -20.16
N PHE A 94 -5.16 5.92 -18.91
CA PHE A 94 -6.00 4.77 -18.58
C PHE A 94 -7.41 4.88 -19.20
N ASP A 95 -7.99 6.08 -19.23
CA ASP A 95 -9.29 6.34 -19.88
C ASP A 95 -9.20 6.11 -21.40
N ARG A 96 -8.15 6.63 -22.06
CA ARG A 96 -7.91 6.42 -23.49
C ARG A 96 -7.82 4.93 -23.84
N ASP A 97 -7.16 4.16 -22.97
CA ASP A 97 -6.88 2.75 -23.19
C ASP A 97 -7.95 1.81 -22.62
N LEU A 98 -9.06 2.38 -22.11
CA LEU A 98 -10.19 1.64 -21.53
C LEU A 98 -9.81 0.75 -20.34
N LEU A 99 -8.80 1.18 -19.56
CA LEU A 99 -8.26 0.46 -18.40
C LEU A 99 -8.81 0.97 -17.06
N THR A 100 -9.56 2.06 -17.04
CA THR A 100 -10.07 2.73 -15.82
C THR A 100 -10.77 1.76 -14.85
N ALA A 101 -11.62 0.88 -15.36
CA ALA A 101 -12.33 -0.11 -14.54
C ALA A 101 -11.39 -1.14 -13.89
N VAL A 102 -10.29 -1.49 -14.57
CA VAL A 102 -9.26 -2.40 -14.03
C VAL A 102 -8.48 -1.70 -12.92
N VAL A 103 -8.11 -0.43 -13.12
CA VAL A 103 -7.41 0.37 -12.11
C VAL A 103 -8.29 0.56 -10.88
N LEU A 104 -9.57 0.89 -11.06
CA LEU A 104 -10.54 1.02 -9.96
C LEU A 104 -10.62 -0.27 -9.13
N LEU A 105 -10.79 -1.42 -9.80
CA LEU A 105 -10.85 -2.72 -9.13
C LEU A 105 -9.56 -3.03 -8.35
N ASN A 106 -8.40 -2.65 -8.87
CA ASN A 106 -7.12 -2.85 -8.16
C ASN A 106 -7.02 -1.92 -6.95
N LEU A 107 -7.40 -0.65 -7.06
CA LEU A 107 -7.42 0.30 -5.95
C LEU A 107 -8.31 -0.19 -4.80
N GLU A 108 -9.50 -0.71 -5.10
CA GLU A 108 -10.42 -1.28 -4.10
C GLU A 108 -9.82 -2.50 -3.39
N GLN A 109 -9.16 -3.39 -4.13
CA GLN A 109 -8.50 -4.57 -3.56
C GLN A 109 -7.30 -4.19 -2.71
N GLU A 110 -6.44 -3.29 -3.18
CA GLU A 110 -5.26 -2.81 -2.46
C GLU A 110 -5.64 -2.02 -1.21
N LYS A 111 -6.71 -1.23 -1.25
CA LYS A 111 -7.28 -0.58 -0.06
C LYS A 111 -7.71 -1.61 0.99
N SER A 112 -8.47 -2.62 0.57
CA SER A 112 -8.96 -3.67 1.47
C SER A 112 -7.81 -4.48 2.09
N ALA A 113 -6.81 -4.83 1.29
CA ALA A 113 -5.61 -5.52 1.76
C ALA A 113 -4.79 -4.64 2.73
N SER A 114 -4.63 -3.35 2.42
CA SER A 114 -3.89 -2.40 3.27
C SER A 114 -4.57 -2.18 4.61
N ALA A 115 -5.91 -2.13 4.65
CA ALA A 115 -6.67 -2.09 5.89
C ALA A 115 -6.43 -3.37 6.73
N SER A 116 -6.46 -4.54 6.09
CA SER A 116 -6.19 -5.82 6.78
C SER A 116 -4.76 -5.90 7.34
N PHE A 117 -3.77 -5.40 6.58
CA PHE A 117 -2.39 -5.30 7.04
C PHE A 117 -2.25 -4.34 8.23
N SER A 118 -2.88 -3.17 8.14
CA SER A 118 -2.88 -2.17 9.21
C SER A 118 -3.49 -2.71 10.49
N ASP A 119 -4.65 -3.38 10.41
CA ASP A 119 -5.30 -4.02 11.55
C ASP A 119 -4.41 -5.11 12.17
N ALA A 120 -3.72 -5.89 11.33
CA ALA A 120 -2.78 -6.90 11.80
C ALA A 120 -1.63 -6.28 12.59
N ILE A 121 -1.01 -5.19 12.10
CA ILE A 121 0.04 -4.46 12.83
C ILE A 121 -0.53 -3.88 14.13
N ILE A 122 -1.66 -3.19 14.08
CA ILE A 122 -2.28 -2.53 15.24
C ILE A 122 -2.55 -3.53 16.36
N SER A 123 -2.96 -4.76 16.01
CA SER A 123 -3.18 -5.84 16.99
C SER A 123 -1.93 -6.28 17.76
N LYS A 124 -0.73 -5.94 17.25
CA LYS A 124 0.57 -6.26 17.86
C LYS A 124 1.16 -5.09 18.65
N LEU A 125 0.59 -3.90 18.55
CA LEU A 125 1.12 -2.71 19.21
C LEU A 125 0.89 -2.73 20.73
N PRO A 126 1.81 -2.16 21.53
CA PRO A 126 1.53 -1.77 22.90
C PRO A 126 0.35 -0.79 22.98
N SER A 127 -0.47 -0.91 24.03
CA SER A 127 -1.70 -0.11 24.20
C SER A 127 -1.46 1.41 24.19
N THR A 128 -0.26 1.86 24.56
CA THR A 128 0.15 3.26 24.61
C THR A 128 0.24 3.94 23.24
N ILE A 129 0.36 3.17 22.16
CA ILE A 129 0.59 3.72 20.80
C ILE A 129 -0.47 3.27 19.78
N VAL A 130 -1.45 2.46 20.18
CA VAL A 130 -2.52 1.97 19.29
C VAL A 130 -3.21 3.11 18.55
N SER A 131 -3.48 4.23 19.23
CA SER A 131 -4.12 5.41 18.62
C SER A 131 -3.27 6.04 17.51
N THR A 132 -1.95 6.01 17.66
CA THR A 132 -1.02 6.50 16.63
C THR A 132 -1.06 5.58 15.42
N GLY A 133 -1.02 4.25 15.63
CA GLY A 133 -1.16 3.28 14.54
C GLY A 133 -2.49 3.42 13.79
N GLN A 134 -3.60 3.63 14.50
CA GLN A 134 -4.91 3.89 13.90
C GLN A 134 -4.95 5.18 13.06
N THR A 135 -4.23 6.22 13.50
CA THR A 135 -4.15 7.49 12.75
C THR A 135 -3.43 7.28 11.41
N LEU A 136 -2.28 6.59 11.42
CA LEU A 136 -1.54 6.29 10.18
C LEU A 136 -2.34 5.39 9.22
N ALA A 137 -3.03 4.38 9.75
CA ALA A 137 -3.91 3.52 8.95
C ALA A 137 -5.06 4.31 8.29
N ALA A 138 -5.60 5.31 8.99
CA ALA A 138 -6.64 6.17 8.46
C ALA A 138 -6.12 7.09 7.34
N GLU A 139 -4.88 7.57 7.42
CA GLU A 139 -4.24 8.38 6.36
C GLU A 139 -4.05 7.57 5.06
N ILE A 140 -3.60 6.31 5.17
CA ILE A 140 -3.51 5.40 4.02
C ILE A 140 -4.89 5.17 3.41
N THR A 141 -5.89 4.88 4.26
CA THR A 141 -7.27 4.63 3.83
C THR A 141 -7.86 5.83 3.09
N ALA A 142 -7.68 7.04 3.62
CA ALA A 142 -8.17 8.28 3.02
C ALA A 142 -7.55 8.55 1.64
N SER A 143 -6.28 8.20 1.46
CA SER A 143 -5.58 8.38 0.19
C SER A 143 -6.10 7.43 -0.88
N PHE A 144 -6.36 6.17 -0.51
CA PHE A 144 -7.07 5.24 -1.39
C PHE A 144 -8.49 5.72 -1.72
N ASP A 145 -9.24 6.24 -0.74
CA ASP A 145 -10.59 6.79 -0.97
C ASP A 145 -10.56 7.93 -2.01
N GLN A 146 -9.61 8.85 -1.89
CA GLN A 146 -9.45 9.94 -2.87
C GLN A 146 -9.17 9.41 -4.27
N ALA A 147 -8.28 8.42 -4.41
CA ALA A 147 -7.97 7.83 -5.71
C ALA A 147 -9.19 7.09 -6.29
N ILE A 148 -9.88 6.28 -5.48
CA ILE A 148 -11.10 5.55 -5.89
C ILE A 148 -12.17 6.53 -6.39
N ASP A 149 -12.45 7.61 -5.65
CA ASP A 149 -13.42 8.64 -6.05
C ASP A 149 -13.08 9.29 -7.40
N ILE A 150 -11.78 9.40 -7.72
CA ILE A 150 -11.32 9.95 -9.00
C ILE A 150 -11.48 8.93 -10.15
N PHE A 151 -11.32 7.63 -9.87
CA PHE A 151 -11.38 6.55 -10.86
C PHE A 151 -12.79 5.98 -11.10
N SER A 152 -13.74 6.26 -10.20
CA SER A 152 -15.16 5.86 -10.33
C SER A 152 -15.98 6.75 -11.26
#